data_AF-A0AAF0MNE3-F1
#
_entry.id   AF-A0AAF0MNE3-F1
#
_cell.length_a   1.000
_cell.length_b   1.000
_cell.length_c   1.000
_cell.angle_alpha   90.00
_cell.angle_beta   90.00
_cell.angle_gamma   90.00
#
_symmetry.space_group_name_H-M   'P 1'
#
loop_
_entity.id
_entity.type
_entity.pdbx_description
1 polymer ?
#
loop_
_entity_poly.entity_id
_entity_poly.type
_entity_poly.pdbx_seq_one_letter_code
_entity_poly.pdbx_strand_id
1 'polypeptide(L)'
;MADKVKQITDVLDMLAEDTSIPRNIRKGATDAKARLLDTKEPMDVRATGAIVILDDLANDPNIPMHGRTLIYQVMSQLEMISQGN
;
A
#
# COMPACT_ATOMS: atom_id res chain seq x y z
N MET A 1 1.15 -8.71 14.98
CA MET A 1 2.13 -8.10 14.04
C MET A 1 2.07 -8.78 12.67
N ALA A 2 2.23 -10.11 12.58
CA ALA A 2 2.10 -10.85 11.32
C ALA A 2 0.70 -10.69 10.66
N ASP A 3 -0.36 -10.64 11.45
CA ASP A 3 -1.74 -10.51 10.93
C ASP A 3 -2.00 -9.16 10.25
N LYS A 4 -1.40 -8.06 10.74
CA LYS A 4 -1.58 -6.72 10.15
C LYS A 4 -0.90 -6.62 8.79
N VAL A 5 0.32 -7.13 8.67
CA VAL A 5 1.04 -7.13 7.39
C VAL A 5 0.27 -7.94 6.36
N LYS A 6 -0.26 -9.11 6.75
CA LYS A 6 -1.08 -9.93 5.87
C LYS A 6 -2.35 -9.19 5.41
N GLN A 7 -3.08 -8.57 6.34
CA GLN A 7 -4.26 -7.76 5.99
C GLN A 7 -3.93 -6.66 4.99
N ILE A 8 -2.82 -5.96 5.19
CA ILE A 8 -2.36 -4.92 4.27
C ILE A 8 -2.04 -5.50 2.90
N THR A 9 -1.31 -6.62 2.83
CA THR A 9 -0.97 -7.24 1.56
C THR A 9 -2.20 -7.75 0.80
N ASP A 10 -3.21 -8.26 1.51
CA ASP A 10 -4.45 -8.72 0.91
C ASP A 10 -5.22 -7.55 0.27
N VAL A 11 -5.27 -6.39 0.93
CA VAL A 11 -5.89 -5.17 0.38
C VAL A 11 -5.11 -4.63 -0.83
N LEU A 12 -3.77 -4.67 -0.79
CA LEU A 12 -2.93 -4.29 -1.92
C LEU A 12 -3.12 -5.22 -3.12
N ASP A 13 -3.32 -6.52 -2.89
CA ASP A 13 -3.65 -7.48 -3.95
C ASP A 13 -5.02 -7.19 -4.57
N MET A 14 -6.04 -6.91 -3.74
CA MET A 14 -7.35 -6.50 -4.25
C MET A 14 -7.25 -5.25 -5.15
N LEU A 15 -6.44 -4.27 -4.74
CA LEU A 15 -6.20 -3.05 -5.53
C LEU A 15 -5.44 -3.34 -6.84
N ALA A 16 -4.48 -4.28 -6.81
CA ALA A 16 -3.69 -4.68 -7.98
C ALA A 16 -4.51 -5.50 -9.00
N GLU A 17 -5.52 -6.25 -8.54
CA GLU A 17 -6.38 -7.09 -9.38
C GLU A 17 -7.64 -6.37 -9.87
N ASP A 18 -8.01 -5.23 -9.26
CA ASP A 18 -9.20 -4.46 -9.65
C ASP A 18 -9.05 -3.83 -11.05
N THR A 19 -9.68 -4.46 -12.05
CA THR A 19 -9.67 -3.99 -13.44
C THR A 19 -10.33 -2.62 -13.67
N SER A 20 -11.11 -2.10 -12.71
CA SER A 20 -11.67 -0.73 -12.76
C SER A 20 -10.63 0.36 -12.45
N ILE A 21 -9.46 -0.02 -11.94
CA ILE A 21 -8.38 0.90 -11.57
C ILE A 21 -7.33 0.99 -12.70
N PRO A 22 -6.81 2.19 -13.03
CA PRO A 22 -5.75 2.36 -14.01
C PRO A 22 -4.51 1.48 -13.78
N ARG A 23 -3.88 1.02 -14.88
CA ARG A 23 -2.75 0.08 -14.85
C ARG A 23 -1.56 0.59 -14.02
N ASN A 24 -1.28 1.89 -14.06
CA ASN A 24 -0.19 2.50 -13.29
C ASN A 24 -0.43 2.35 -11.77
N ILE A 25 -1.67 2.51 -11.32
CA ILE A 25 -2.04 2.40 -9.90
C ILE A 25 -2.01 0.95 -9.45
N ARG A 26 -2.52 0.02 -10.27
CA ARG A 26 -2.41 -1.43 -9.98
C ARG A 26 -0.95 -1.89 -9.88
N LYS A 27 -0.09 -1.37 -10.75
CA LYS A 27 1.35 -1.62 -10.69
C LYS A 27 1.95 -1.03 -9.40
N GLY A 28 1.64 0.22 -9.07
CA GLY A 28 2.13 0.84 -7.85
C GLY A 28 1.69 0.11 -6.58
N ALA A 29 0.48 -0.45 -6.55
CA ALA A 29 0.00 -1.30 -5.45
C ALA A 29 0.88 -2.56 -5.28
N THR A 30 1.26 -3.18 -6.40
CA THR A 30 2.18 -4.33 -6.43
C THR A 30 3.58 -3.93 -5.93
N ASP A 31 4.07 -2.76 -6.35
CA ASP A 31 5.38 -2.23 -5.95
C ASP A 31 5.40 -1.90 -4.43
N ALA A 32 4.33 -1.32 -3.90
CA ALA A 32 4.16 -1.07 -2.46
C ALA A 32 4.13 -2.37 -1.65
N LYS A 33 3.44 -3.41 -2.15
CA LYS A 33 3.45 -4.75 -1.54
C LYS A 33 4.85 -5.37 -1.55
N ALA A 34 5.57 -5.30 -2.67
CA ALA A 34 6.93 -5.80 -2.77
C ALA A 34 7.87 -5.08 -1.78
N ARG A 35 7.71 -3.75 -1.64
CA ARG A 35 8.45 -2.95 -0.67
C ARG A 35 8.20 -3.39 0.77
N LEU A 36 6.94 -3.65 1.13
CA LEU A 36 6.55 -4.09 2.46
C LEU A 36 7.13 -5.48 2.81
N LEU A 37 7.19 -6.38 1.82
CA LEU A 37 7.66 -7.74 1.98
C LEU A 37 9.18 -7.91 1.90
N ASP A 38 9.95 -6.86 1.57
CA ASP A 38 11.40 -6.95 1.42
C ASP A 38 12.09 -7.25 2.76
N THR A 39 12.49 -8.50 2.99
CA THR A 39 13.06 -8.94 4.26
C THR A 39 14.43 -8.33 4.62
N LYS A 40 15.05 -7.57 3.72
CA LYS A 40 16.40 -7.02 3.90
C LYS A 40 16.45 -5.82 4.84
N GLU A 41 15.36 -5.10 4.99
CA GLU A 41 15.32 -3.85 5.76
C GLU A 41 14.49 -3.97 7.05
N PRO A 42 14.55 -3.03 7.98
CA PRO A 42 13.64 -3.00 9.14
C PRO A 42 12.16 -2.78 8.74
N MET A 43 11.21 -3.30 9.52
CA MET A 43 9.77 -3.26 9.20
C MET A 43 9.22 -1.84 9.10
N ASP A 44 9.64 -0.94 9.98
CA ASP A 44 9.35 0.49 9.98
C ASP A 44 9.83 1.19 8.70
N VAL A 45 11.04 0.87 8.24
CA VAL A 45 11.61 1.41 6.99
C VAL A 45 10.81 0.92 5.78
N ARG A 46 10.46 -0.38 5.75
CA ARG A 46 9.62 -0.96 4.69
C ARG A 46 8.22 -0.33 4.66
N ALA A 47 7.59 -0.18 5.82
CA ALA A 47 6.26 0.41 5.94
C ALA A 47 6.26 1.87 5.47
N THR A 48 7.26 2.66 5.88
CA THR A 48 7.44 4.04 5.42
C THR A 48 7.67 4.10 3.91
N GLY A 49 8.49 3.21 3.35
CA GLY A 49 8.68 3.11 1.90
C GLY A 49 7.40 2.78 1.14
N ALA A 50 6.57 1.89 1.67
CA ALA A 50 5.27 1.56 1.08
C ALA A 50 4.29 2.75 1.16
N ILE A 51 4.28 3.51 2.27
CA ILE A 51 3.46 4.73 2.42
C ILE A 51 3.81 5.75 1.34
N VAL A 52 5.10 6.01 1.09
CA VAL A 52 5.55 6.97 0.07
C VAL A 52 5.03 6.57 -1.32
N ILE A 53 5.16 5.29 -1.69
CA ILE A 53 4.63 4.80 -2.97
C ILE A 53 3.11 5.02 -3.05
N LEU A 54 2.39 4.71 -1.98
CA LEU A 54 0.93 4.84 -1.92
C LEU A 54 0.46 6.31 -1.97
N ASP A 55 1.21 7.23 -1.35
CA ASP A 55 0.91 8.66 -1.40
C ASP A 55 0.99 9.20 -2.83
N ASP A 56 2.02 8.82 -3.59
CA ASP A 56 2.16 9.17 -5.00
C ASP A 56 0.96 8.68 -5.83
N LEU A 57 0.44 7.48 -5.53
CA LEU A 57 -0.74 6.93 -6.20
C LEU A 57 -2.04 7.65 -5.81
N ALA A 58 -2.19 8.02 -4.53
CA ALA A 58 -3.37 8.76 -4.06
C ALA A 58 -3.48 10.14 -4.73
N ASN A 59 -2.34 10.74 -5.05
CA ASN A 59 -2.24 12.02 -5.74
C ASN A 59 -2.43 11.93 -7.27
N ASP A 60 -2.53 10.72 -7.84
CA ASP A 60 -2.81 10.57 -9.28
C ASP A 60 -4.20 11.15 -9.63
N PRO A 61 -4.32 12.02 -10.65
CA PRO A 61 -5.61 12.61 -11.01
C PRO A 61 -6.60 11.61 -11.64
N ASN A 62 -6.12 10.47 -12.13
CA ASN A 62 -6.92 9.45 -12.80
C ASN A 62 -7.39 8.33 -11.85
N ILE A 63 -7.02 8.38 -10.57
CA ILE A 63 -7.46 7.38 -9.60
C ILE A 63 -8.97 7.48 -9.36
N PRO A 64 -9.72 6.36 -9.40
CA PRO A 64 -11.13 6.38 -9.02
C PRO A 64 -11.28 6.56 -7.50
N MET A 65 -12.43 7.12 -7.07
CA MET A 65 -12.70 7.44 -5.66
C MET A 65 -12.51 6.25 -4.72
N HIS A 66 -13.03 5.07 -5.09
CA HIS A 66 -12.90 3.87 -4.25
C HIS A 66 -11.43 3.42 -4.14
N GLY A 67 -10.66 3.50 -5.22
CA GLY A 67 -9.23 3.22 -5.21
C GLY A 67 -8.46 4.15 -4.27
N ARG A 68 -8.75 5.47 -4.32
CA ARG A 68 -8.14 6.45 -3.41
C ARG A 68 -8.48 6.19 -1.95
N THR A 69 -9.73 5.84 -1.64
CA THR A 69 -10.14 5.48 -0.28
C THR A 69 -9.39 4.26 0.24
N LEU A 70 -9.26 3.21 -0.58
CA LEU A 70 -8.50 2.00 -0.21
C LEU A 70 -7.03 2.31 0.05
N ILE A 71 -6.41 3.15 -0.77
CA ILE A 71 -5.02 3.58 -0.58
C ILE A 71 -4.84 4.28 0.77
N TYR A 72 -5.68 5.26 1.11
CA TYR A 72 -5.60 5.93 2.41
C TYR A 72 -5.84 4.98 3.59
N GLN A 73 -6.76 4.02 3.45
CA GLN A 73 -6.98 2.99 4.45
C GLN A 73 -5.72 2.13 4.68
N VAL A 74 -4.99 1.79 3.61
CA VAL A 74 -3.74 1.04 3.71
C VAL A 74 -2.63 1.88 4.33
N MET A 75 -2.49 3.14 3.92
CA MET A 75 -1.50 4.07 4.50
C MET A 75 -1.68 4.21 6.01
N SER A 76 -2.91 4.41 6.49
CA SER A 76 -3.20 4.50 7.92
C SER A 76 -2.80 3.24 8.70
N GLN A 77 -3.01 2.04 8.11
CA GLN A 77 -2.57 0.79 8.73
C GLN A 77 -1.05 0.64 8.75
N LEU A 78 -0.37 1.07 7.68
CA LEU A 78 1.09 1.07 7.59
C LEU A 78 1.72 2.07 8.57
N GLU A 79 1.11 3.23 8.78
CA GLU A 79 1.57 4.21 9.77
C GLU A 79 1.56 3.63 11.18
N MET A 80 0.52 2.86 11.53
CA MET A 80 0.49 2.14 12.82
C MET A 80 1.60 1.11 12.98
N ILE A 81 2.11 0.54 11.88
CA ILE A 81 3.26 -0.38 11.90
C ILE A 81 4.57 0.41 12.01
N SER A 82 4.70 1.51 11.26
CA SER A 82 5.89 2.36 11.25
C SER A 82 6.12 3.06 12.59
N GLN A 83 5.06 3.55 13.24
CA GLN A 83 5.16 4.31 14.49
C GLN A 83 5.35 3.44 15.75
N GLY A 84 5.44 2.11 15.64
CA GLY A 84 5.81 1.23 16.75
C GLY A 84 4.98 1.42 18.01
N ASN A 85 3.70 1.07 17.97
CA ASN A 85 2.84 0.95 19.16
C ASN A 85 2.60 -0.53 19.51
#